data_AF-A0A829YH21-F1
#
_entry.id   AF-A0A829YH21-F1
#
_cell.length_a   1.000
_cell.length_b   1.000
_cell.length_c   1.000
_cell.angle_alpha   90.00
_cell.angle_beta   90.00
_cell.angle_gamma   90.00
#
_symmetry.space_group_name_H-M   'P 1'
#
loop_
_entity.id
_entity.type
_entity.pdbx_description
1 polymer ?
#
loop_
_entity_poly.entity_id
_entity_poly.type
_entity_poly.pdbx_seq_one_letter_code
_entity_poly.pdbx_strand_id
1 'polypeptide(L)'
;MKKALGVTRPLLAAVLAFGITLAGLCAAQEPAAADFVEPTTDRQCDEFNRSWVVTSRHTYLSIKVQVRWSAVGAKEMQEEFILSPGSSRAIGCASKLEVVSAEIMQF
;
A
#
# COMPACT_ATOMS: atom_id res chain seq x y z
N MET A 1 72.88 23.45 -13.04
CA MET A 1 71.45 23.34 -13.36
C MET A 1 70.90 22.01 -12.82
N LYS A 2 69.79 22.09 -12.07
CA LYS A 2 68.76 21.07 -11.76
C LYS A 2 69.12 19.84 -10.88
N LYS A 3 68.31 19.72 -9.80
CA LYS A 3 68.25 18.74 -8.71
C LYS A 3 67.30 17.57 -9.02
N ALA A 4 67.29 16.61 -8.08
CA ALA A 4 66.17 15.74 -7.61
C ALA A 4 66.21 14.27 -8.11
N LEU A 5 66.47 13.31 -7.20
CA LEU A 5 65.48 12.47 -6.46
C LEU A 5 64.69 11.54 -7.41
N GLY A 6 64.50 10.25 -7.18
CA GLY A 6 64.67 9.41 -6.00
C GLY A 6 63.89 8.13 -6.32
N VAL A 7 64.51 6.97 -6.08
CA VAL A 7 63.94 5.65 -6.34
C VAL A 7 62.64 5.47 -5.54
N THR A 8 61.56 5.17 -6.26
CA THR A 8 60.21 4.96 -5.77
C THR A 8 60.14 3.77 -4.79
N ARG A 9 59.96 4.08 -3.50
CA ARG A 9 59.28 3.20 -2.50
C ARG A 9 57.76 3.52 -2.57
N PRO A 10 56.79 2.68 -2.14
CA PRO A 10 56.90 1.74 -1.01
C PRO A 10 56.11 0.40 -1.12
N LEU A 11 56.45 -0.51 -0.19
CA LEU A 11 55.56 -1.52 0.39
C LEU A 11 54.29 -0.84 0.95
N LEU A 12 53.10 -1.25 0.50
CA LEU A 12 51.85 -1.02 1.23
C LEU A 12 50.97 -2.27 1.11
N ALA A 13 51.04 -3.11 2.14
CA ALA A 13 49.97 -4.00 2.50
C ALA A 13 48.73 -3.15 2.85
N ALA A 14 47.58 -3.43 2.25
CA ALA A 14 46.30 -2.84 2.62
C ALA A 14 45.23 -3.93 2.68
N VAL A 15 45.18 -4.56 3.85
CA VAL A 15 43.98 -4.82 4.67
C VAL A 15 42.69 -5.18 3.92
N LEU A 16 42.29 -6.45 4.08
CA LEU A 16 40.92 -6.96 3.92
C LEU A 16 39.92 -6.08 4.69
N ALA A 17 39.20 -5.22 3.98
CA ALA A 17 37.98 -4.61 4.50
C ALA A 17 36.79 -5.48 4.07
N PHE A 18 36.53 -6.55 4.83
CA PHE A 18 35.22 -7.21 4.85
C PHE A 18 34.22 -6.27 5.53
N GLY A 19 33.78 -5.24 4.81
CA GLY A 19 32.70 -4.36 5.20
C GLY A 19 31.35 -5.04 4.99
N ILE A 20 31.09 -6.14 5.70
CA ILE A 20 29.72 -6.64 5.85
C ILE A 20 29.07 -5.81 6.95
N THR A 21 28.57 -4.63 6.59
CA THR A 21 27.52 -3.98 7.39
C THR A 21 26.19 -4.48 6.86
N LEU A 22 25.81 -5.68 7.31
CA LEU A 22 24.48 -6.28 7.16
C LEU A 22 23.48 -5.59 8.11
N ALA A 23 23.53 -4.25 8.16
CA ALA A 23 22.67 -3.43 8.99
C ALA A 23 21.50 -2.95 8.14
N GLY A 24 20.33 -3.60 8.26
CA GLY A 24 19.06 -3.01 7.85
C GLY A 24 18.09 -3.84 7.01
N LEU A 25 18.27 -5.16 6.85
CA LEU A 25 17.36 -5.98 6.02
C LEU A 25 16.14 -6.58 6.75
N CYS A 26 15.68 -5.95 7.83
CA CYS A 26 14.41 -6.34 8.49
C CYS A 26 13.57 -5.11 8.86
N ALA A 27 13.33 -4.21 7.91
CA ALA A 27 12.09 -3.46 7.95
C ALA A 27 11.00 -4.44 7.49
N ALA A 28 10.17 -4.93 8.43
CA ALA A 28 8.94 -5.59 8.04
C ALA A 28 8.17 -4.59 7.18
N GLN A 29 8.00 -4.91 5.89
CA GLN A 29 7.21 -4.07 4.98
C GLN A 29 5.81 -3.97 5.59
N GLU A 30 5.42 -2.79 6.03
CA GLU A 30 4.04 -2.59 6.48
C GLU A 30 3.10 -2.88 5.30
N PRO A 31 2.06 -3.69 5.50
CA PRO A 31 1.08 -3.99 4.45
C PRO A 31 0.42 -2.71 3.94
N ALA A 32 0.07 -2.69 2.66
CA ALA A 32 -0.55 -1.53 2.05
C ALA A 32 -1.96 -1.32 2.64
N ALA A 33 -2.42 -0.07 2.69
CA ALA A 33 -3.76 0.25 3.17
C ALA A 33 -4.87 -0.55 2.44
N ALA A 34 -4.67 -0.82 1.14
CA ALA A 34 -5.57 -1.61 0.32
C ALA A 34 -5.71 -3.06 0.80
N ASP A 35 -4.67 -3.64 1.41
CA ASP A 35 -4.68 -5.02 1.92
C ASP A 35 -5.68 -5.20 3.08
N PHE A 36 -6.12 -4.10 3.68
CA PHE A 36 -7.10 -4.08 4.77
C PHE A 36 -8.52 -3.72 4.31
N VAL A 37 -8.73 -3.38 3.04
CA VAL A 37 -10.03 -2.98 2.52
C VAL A 37 -10.62 -4.14 1.72
N GLU A 38 -11.68 -4.74 2.24
CA GLU A 38 -12.31 -5.90 1.64
C GLU A 38 -13.71 -5.54 1.08
N PRO A 39 -13.88 -5.52 -0.26
CA PRO A 39 -15.18 -5.43 -0.87
C PRO A 39 -15.85 -6.81 -0.86
N THR A 40 -17.06 -6.88 -0.32
CA THR A 40 -17.87 -8.10 -0.20
C THR A 40 -19.27 -7.85 -0.74
N THR A 41 -19.98 -8.93 -1.08
CA THR A 41 -21.39 -8.84 -1.47
C THR A 41 -22.27 -9.49 -0.42
N ASP A 42 -23.28 -8.79 0.08
CA ASP A 42 -24.23 -9.31 1.07
C ASP A 42 -25.40 -10.04 0.40
N ARG A 43 -26.11 -9.36 -0.53
CA ARG A 43 -27.38 -9.85 -1.11
C ARG A 43 -27.42 -9.69 -2.62
N GLN A 44 -28.24 -10.52 -3.27
CA GLN A 44 -28.60 -10.34 -4.67
C GLN A 44 -29.66 -9.23 -4.80
N CYS A 45 -29.44 -8.27 -5.71
CA CYS A 45 -30.42 -7.24 -6.02
C CYS A 45 -31.29 -7.64 -7.21
N ASP A 46 -30.68 -8.22 -8.24
CA ASP A 46 -31.32 -8.79 -9.43
C ASP A 46 -30.42 -9.87 -10.06
N GLU A 47 -30.73 -10.33 -11.27
CA GLU A 47 -29.98 -11.38 -11.97
C GLU A 47 -28.48 -11.06 -12.15
N PHE A 48 -28.12 -9.79 -12.34
CA PHE A 48 -26.76 -9.35 -12.68
C PHE A 48 -26.09 -8.49 -11.61
N ASN A 49 -26.85 -8.00 -10.63
CA ASN A 49 -26.37 -7.02 -9.65
C ASN A 49 -26.46 -7.55 -8.21
N ARG A 50 -25.45 -7.19 -7.41
CA ARG A 50 -25.35 -7.53 -6.00
C ARG A 50 -25.20 -6.28 -5.14
N SER A 51 -25.64 -6.37 -3.90
CA SER A 51 -25.42 -5.33 -2.89
C SER A 51 -23.99 -5.43 -2.39
N TRP A 52 -23.22 -4.36 -2.59
CA TRP A 52 -21.83 -4.26 -2.21
C TRP A 52 -21.66 -3.58 -0.85
N VAL A 53 -20.75 -4.14 -0.06
CA VAL A 53 -20.31 -3.62 1.23
C VAL A 53 -18.78 -3.60 1.24
N VAL A 54 -18.20 -2.49 1.67
CA VAL A 54 -16.74 -2.35 1.81
C VAL A 54 -16.41 -2.33 3.29
N THR A 55 -15.50 -3.22 3.71
CA THR A 55 -15.16 -3.42 5.12
C THR A 55 -13.69 -3.15 5.37
N SER A 56 -13.38 -2.49 6.49
CA SER A 56 -12.03 -2.35 6.99
C SER A 56 -11.70 -3.52 7.92
N ARG A 57 -10.67 -4.28 7.57
CA ARG A 57 -10.05 -5.31 8.41
C ARG A 57 -8.98 -4.75 9.34
N HIS A 58 -8.67 -3.45 9.23
CA HIS A 58 -7.64 -2.83 10.03
C HIS A 58 -8.11 -2.70 11.50
N THR A 59 -7.24 -3.04 12.44
CA THR A 59 -7.60 -3.15 13.87
C THR A 59 -7.58 -1.81 14.62
N TYR A 60 -6.74 -0.86 14.19
CA TYR A 60 -6.45 0.34 15.00
C TYR A 60 -6.64 1.67 14.29
N LEU A 61 -6.26 1.75 13.02
CA LEU A 61 -6.31 2.96 12.21
C LEU A 61 -7.51 2.97 11.27
N SER A 62 -8.04 4.18 11.05
CA SER A 62 -9.07 4.44 10.04
C SER A 62 -8.43 4.47 8.65
N ILE A 63 -9.20 4.11 7.63
CA ILE A 63 -8.75 4.10 6.24
C ILE A 63 -9.68 4.99 5.43
N LYS A 64 -9.12 5.97 4.73
CA LYS A 64 -9.82 6.68 3.66
C LYS A 64 -9.82 5.79 2.43
N VAL A 65 -11.00 5.50 1.91
CA VAL A 65 -11.20 4.60 0.76
C VAL A 65 -11.92 5.37 -0.34
N GLN A 66 -11.43 5.22 -1.57
CA GLN A 66 -12.12 5.64 -2.76
C GLN A 66 -12.57 4.41 -3.55
N VAL A 67 -13.83 4.39 -3.95
CA VAL A 67 -14.40 3.30 -4.74
C VAL A 67 -14.98 3.82 -6.04
N ARG A 68 -15.00 2.95 -7.05
CA ARG A 68 -15.68 3.15 -8.31
C ARG A 68 -16.64 1.99 -8.54
N TRP A 69 -17.88 2.28 -8.87
CA TRP A 69 -18.91 1.26 -8.97
C TRP A 69 -20.01 1.66 -9.95
N SER A 70 -20.64 0.67 -10.57
CA SER A 70 -21.69 0.89 -11.58
C SER A 70 -23.06 0.62 -10.98
N ALA A 71 -23.66 1.64 -10.36
CA ALA A 71 -24.96 1.53 -9.72
C ALA A 71 -26.05 1.12 -10.74
N VAL A 72 -26.99 0.28 -10.32
CA VAL A 72 -28.08 -0.21 -11.19
C VAL A 72 -28.89 0.98 -11.74
N GLY A 73 -28.99 1.04 -13.08
CA GLY A 73 -29.74 2.10 -13.77
C GLY A 73 -29.03 3.47 -13.82
N ALA A 74 -27.78 3.56 -13.38
CA ALA A 74 -27.00 4.78 -13.40
C ALA A 74 -25.69 4.60 -14.18
N LYS A 75 -25.00 5.72 -14.41
CA LYS A 75 -23.61 5.73 -14.91
C LYS A 75 -22.67 5.25 -13.81
N GLU A 76 -21.44 4.92 -14.19
CA GLU A 76 -20.33 4.70 -13.26
C GLU A 76 -20.20 5.86 -12.26
N MET A 77 -20.13 5.50 -10.97
CA MET A 77 -20.05 6.39 -9.83
C MET A 77 -18.68 6.28 -9.17
N GLN A 78 -18.23 7.36 -8.54
CA GLN A 78 -17.03 7.39 -7.71
C GLN A 78 -17.37 8.01 -6.36
N GLU A 79 -16.99 7.33 -5.27
CA GLU A 79 -17.26 7.76 -3.91
C GLU A 79 -16.00 7.69 -3.05
N GLU A 80 -15.84 8.66 -2.15
CA GLU A 80 -14.80 8.68 -1.13
C GLU A 80 -15.45 8.65 0.26
N PHE A 81 -14.89 7.84 1.16
CA PHE A 81 -15.34 7.77 2.54
C PHE A 81 -14.25 7.27 3.47
N ILE A 82 -14.47 7.41 4.78
CA ILE A 82 -13.57 6.92 5.81
C ILE A 82 -14.22 5.72 6.49
N LEU A 83 -13.48 4.62 6.56
CA LEU A 83 -13.82 3.45 7.37
C LEU A 83 -13.04 3.50 8.67
N SER A 84 -13.75 3.52 9.79
CA SER A 84 -13.16 3.29 11.11
C SER A 84 -12.65 1.84 11.23
N PRO A 85 -11.77 1.54 12.19
CA PRO A 85 -11.26 0.19 12.41
C PRO A 85 -12.39 -0.84 12.59
N GLY A 86 -12.32 -1.97 11.89
CA GLY A 86 -13.32 -3.03 11.95
C GLY A 86 -14.72 -2.66 11.42
N SER A 87 -14.90 -1.46 10.84
CA SER A 87 -16.20 -0.99 10.37
C SER A 87 -16.46 -1.35 8.90
N SER A 88 -17.73 -1.28 8.50
CA SER A 88 -18.18 -1.54 7.14
C SER A 88 -19.09 -0.44 6.64
N ARG A 89 -19.07 -0.17 5.33
CA ARG A 89 -19.99 0.75 4.66
C ARG A 89 -20.73 0.05 3.52
N ALA A 90 -22.04 0.17 3.53
CA ALA A 90 -22.88 -0.22 2.41
C ALA A 90 -22.73 0.79 1.27
N ILE A 91 -22.53 0.31 0.06
CA ILE A 91 -22.38 1.14 -1.15
C ILE A 91 -23.69 1.13 -1.94
N GLY A 92 -24.19 -0.06 -2.27
CA GLY A 92 -25.44 -0.22 -2.99
C GLY A 92 -25.41 -1.39 -3.96
N CYS A 93 -26.43 -1.46 -4.82
CA CYS A 93 -26.54 -2.50 -5.83
C CYS A 93 -25.71 -2.15 -7.07
N ALA A 94 -24.83 -3.05 -7.48
CA ALA A 94 -24.07 -2.94 -8.73
C ALA A 94 -23.58 -4.31 -9.21
N SER A 95 -23.27 -4.39 -10.50
CA SER A 95 -22.64 -5.56 -11.11
C SER A 95 -21.17 -5.67 -10.74
N LYS A 96 -20.51 -4.54 -10.48
CA LYS A 96 -19.10 -4.46 -10.11
C LYS A 96 -18.81 -3.30 -9.17
N LEU A 97 -17.88 -3.51 -8.25
CA LEU A 97 -17.24 -2.48 -7.44
C LEU A 97 -15.72 -2.66 -7.47
N GLU A 98 -15.01 -1.55 -7.58
CA GLU A 98 -13.55 -1.49 -7.53
C GLU A 98 -13.10 -0.52 -6.43
N VAL A 99 -12.12 -0.93 -5.64
CA VAL A 99 -11.41 -0.02 -4.74
C VAL A 99 -10.33 0.66 -5.56
N VAL A 100 -10.48 1.97 -5.78
CA VAL A 100 -9.57 2.79 -6.60
C VAL A 100 -8.34 3.19 -5.80
N SER A 101 -8.53 3.53 -4.53
CA SER A 101 -7.45 3.88 -3.62
C SER A 101 -7.85 3.61 -2.17
N ALA A 102 -6.84 3.39 -1.33
CA ALA A 102 -6.98 3.27 0.11
C ALA A 102 -5.77 3.94 0.76
N GLU A 103 -6.01 4.71 1.81
CA GLU A 103 -4.97 5.45 2.55
C GLU A 103 -5.25 5.34 4.05
N ILE A 104 -4.25 4.87 4.81
CA ILE A 104 -4.31 4.84 6.28
C ILE A 104 -4.23 6.26 6.81
N MET A 105 -5.18 6.65 7.65
CA MET A 105 -5.18 7.96 8.28
C MET A 105 -4.34 7.95 9.56
N GLN A 106 -3.36 8.85 9.64
CA GLN A 106 -2.59 9.12 10.85
C GLN A 106 -3.14 10.40 11.48
N PHE A 107 -3.55 10.33 12.75
CA PHE A 107 -4.07 11.45 13.52
C PHE A 107 -3.14 11.80 14.67
#